data_AF-A0A975D365-F1
#
_entry.id   AF-A0A975D365-F1
#
_cell.length_a   1.000
_cell.length_b   1.000
_cell.length_c   1.000
_cell.angle_alpha   90.00
_cell.angle_beta   90.00
_cell.angle_gamma   90.00
#
_symmetry.space_group_name_H-M   'P 1'
#
loop_
_entity.id
_entity.type
_entity.pdbx_description
1 polymer ?
#
loop_
_entity_poly.entity_id
_entity_poly.type
_entity_poly.pdbx_seq_one_letter_code
_entity_poly.pdbx_strand_id
1 'polypeptide(L)'
;MRVVVVTPPTPVVSYAEAVVRLRLAGGADEQGDVEMMIAAATALIDGPGGWLGRAIGEQILEARLDAFCASIDLPYPPIATIVSVKYIDAAGIEQTVPSNDYVLAGRKLTPLPGKAWPSPRNQPEAVRIRYDAGYEVVPANIKSAILLMTGDQYRHRDSAPELSIAAERLLEPLRVWA
;
A
#
# COMPACT_ATOMS: atom_id res chain seq x y z
N MET A 1 14.85 5.82 -3.49
CA MET A 1 14.22 4.66 -2.82
C MET A 1 13.12 4.14 -3.72
N ARG A 2 13.20 2.88 -4.12
CA ARG A 2 12.16 2.20 -4.91
C ARG A 2 11.32 1.33 -3.98
N VAL A 3 10.01 1.26 -4.20
CA VAL A 3 9.15 0.34 -3.46
C VAL A 3 8.49 -0.63 -4.42
N VAL A 4 8.43 -1.88 -4.00
CA VAL A 4 7.72 -2.94 -4.72
C VAL A 4 6.70 -3.59 -3.81
N VAL A 5 5.57 -3.98 -4.39
CA VAL A 5 4.56 -4.79 -3.70
C VAL A 5 5.04 -6.24 -3.73
N VAL A 6 5.23 -6.84 -2.56
CA VAL A 6 5.64 -8.26 -2.41
C VAL A 6 4.41 -9.15 -2.31
N THR A 7 3.45 -8.73 -1.49
CA THR A 7 2.16 -9.41 -1.32
C THR A 7 1.06 -8.36 -1.49
N PRO A 8 0.23 -8.46 -2.54
CA PRO A 8 -0.87 -7.52 -2.76
C PRO A 8 -1.97 -7.71 -1.71
N PRO A 9 -2.77 -6.67 -1.45
CA PRO A 9 -3.85 -6.76 -0.49
C PRO A 9 -5.01 -7.59 -1.03
N THR A 10 -5.80 -8.13 -0.11
CA THR A 10 -7.13 -8.66 -0.44
C THR A 10 -8.10 -7.52 -0.79
N PRO A 11 -9.16 -7.79 -1.56
CA PRO A 11 -10.15 -6.77 -1.90
C PRO A 11 -10.76 -6.12 -0.65
N VAL A 12 -10.66 -4.80 -0.58
CA VAL A 12 -11.10 -3.99 0.56
C VAL A 12 -12.62 -3.79 0.59
N VAL A 13 -13.23 -3.89 -0.58
CA VAL A 13 -14.68 -3.86 -0.78
C VAL A 13 -15.08 -5.23 -1.34
N SER A 14 -16.08 -5.83 -0.71
CA SER A 14 -16.67 -7.09 -1.14
C SER A 14 -17.75 -6.89 -2.19
N TYR A 15 -18.03 -7.94 -2.97
CA TYR A 15 -19.17 -7.95 -3.89
C TYR A 15 -20.50 -7.68 -3.16
N ALA A 16 -20.68 -8.25 -1.96
CA ALA A 16 -21.90 -8.03 -1.17
C ALA A 16 -22.10 -6.54 -0.80
N GLU A 17 -21.04 -5.82 -0.43
CA GLU A 17 -21.10 -4.37 -0.19
C GLU A 17 -21.48 -3.61 -1.47
N ALA A 18 -20.95 -4.03 -2.62
CA ALA A 18 -21.28 -3.44 -3.92
C ALA A 18 -22.75 -3.68 -4.32
N VAL A 19 -23.27 -4.89 -4.14
CA VAL A 19 -24.69 -5.23 -4.42
C VAL A 19 -25.63 -4.31 -3.64
N VAL A 20 -25.38 -4.14 -2.34
CA VAL A 20 -26.19 -3.26 -1.49
C VAL A 20 -26.08 -1.81 -1.93
N ARG A 21 -24.86 -1.32 -2.16
CA ARG A 21 -24.62 0.10 -2.45
C ARG A 21 -25.10 0.53 -3.83
N LEU A 22 -24.95 -0.34 -4.83
CA LEU A 22 -25.26 -0.09 -6.23
C LEU A 22 -26.65 -0.61 -6.63
N ARG A 23 -27.33 -1.34 -5.74
CA ARG A 23 -28.64 -1.96 -5.98
C ARG A 23 -28.62 -2.95 -7.15
N LEU A 24 -27.61 -3.81 -7.17
CA LEU A 24 -27.46 -4.87 -8.18
C LEU A 24 -28.47 -5.99 -7.94
N ALA A 25 -28.71 -6.81 -8.96
CA ALA A 25 -29.61 -7.96 -8.84
C ALA A 25 -29.01 -9.08 -7.97
N GLY A 26 -27.68 -9.14 -7.85
CA GLY A 26 -26.96 -10.09 -7.00
C GLY A 26 -26.76 -11.45 -7.67
N GLY A 27 -26.76 -11.51 -9.00
CA GLY A 27 -26.59 -12.76 -9.76
C GLY A 27 -25.13 -13.23 -9.82
N ALA A 28 -24.91 -14.54 -10.05
CA ALA A 28 -23.58 -15.10 -10.25
C ALA A 28 -22.92 -14.61 -11.56
N ASP A 29 -23.73 -14.33 -12.58
CA ASP A 29 -23.26 -13.89 -13.90
C ASP A 29 -22.63 -12.49 -13.87
N GLU A 30 -23.06 -11.60 -12.96
CA GLU A 30 -22.53 -10.23 -12.83
C GLU A 30 -21.43 -10.10 -11.76
N GLN A 31 -21.24 -11.13 -10.92
CA GLN A 31 -20.30 -11.07 -9.80
C GLN A 31 -18.86 -10.87 -10.28
N GLY A 32 -18.41 -11.67 -11.24
CA GLY A 32 -17.03 -11.59 -11.74
C GLY A 32 -16.71 -10.23 -12.36
N ASP A 33 -17.65 -9.64 -13.10
CA ASP A 33 -17.49 -8.32 -13.69
C ASP A 33 -17.35 -7.22 -12.63
N VAL A 34 -18.19 -7.26 -11.61
CA VAL A 34 -18.18 -6.26 -10.53
C VAL A 34 -16.91 -6.39 -9.68
N GLU A 35 -16.46 -7.62 -9.41
CA GLU A 35 -15.20 -7.85 -8.71
C GLU A 35 -13.99 -7.33 -9.51
N MET A 36 -13.99 -7.48 -10.84
CA MET A 36 -12.97 -6.87 -11.70
C MET A 36 -13.00 -5.33 -11.64
N MET A 37 -14.19 -4.72 -11.65
CA MET A 37 -14.34 -3.26 -11.50
C MET A 37 -13.89 -2.76 -10.12
N ILE A 38 -14.18 -3.51 -9.05
CA ILE A 38 -13.69 -3.20 -7.69
C ILE A 38 -12.16 -3.26 -7.65
N ALA A 39 -11.56 -4.30 -8.24
CA ALA A 39 -10.12 -4.46 -8.31
C ALA A 39 -9.46 -3.30 -9.08
N ALA A 40 -10.03 -2.94 -10.23
CA ALA A 40 -9.54 -1.83 -11.05
C ALA A 40 -9.65 -0.48 -10.33
N ALA A 41 -10.79 -0.20 -9.68
CA ALA A 41 -10.98 1.01 -8.89
C ALA A 41 -10.03 1.08 -7.69
N THR A 42 -9.79 -0.05 -7.01
CA THR A 42 -8.86 -0.14 -5.89
C THR A 42 -7.42 0.13 -6.36
N ALA A 43 -6.99 -0.48 -7.47
CA ALA A 43 -5.64 -0.31 -8.01
C ALA A 43 -5.32 1.13 -8.44
N LEU A 44 -6.33 1.92 -8.84
CA LEU A 44 -6.12 3.34 -9.18
C LEU A 44 -5.68 4.18 -7.97
N ILE A 45 -6.14 3.82 -6.78
CA ILE A 45 -5.92 4.63 -5.57
C ILE A 45 -4.93 3.99 -4.59
N ASP A 46 -4.76 2.66 -4.63
CA ASP A 46 -3.98 1.90 -3.66
C ASP A 46 -2.49 1.80 -3.96
N GLY A 47 -1.68 1.86 -2.90
CA GLY A 47 -0.30 1.40 -2.90
C GLY A 47 0.67 2.27 -3.71
N PRO A 48 1.85 1.73 -4.05
CA PRO A 48 2.92 2.48 -4.71
C PRO A 48 2.62 3.05 -6.09
N GLY A 49 1.64 2.49 -6.79
CA GLY A 49 1.16 2.98 -8.08
C GLY A 49 -0.09 3.84 -8.00
N GLY A 50 -0.70 3.92 -6.81
CA GLY A 50 -2.00 4.56 -6.61
C GLY A 50 -1.90 6.05 -6.33
N TRP A 51 -2.99 6.76 -6.65
CA TRP A 51 -3.08 8.21 -6.49
C TRP A 51 -3.02 8.69 -5.03
N LEU A 52 -3.46 7.86 -4.07
CA LEU A 52 -3.61 8.27 -2.66
C LEU A 52 -2.26 8.43 -1.93
N GLY A 53 -1.21 7.75 -2.41
CA GLY A 53 0.09 7.71 -1.74
C GLY A 53 0.07 6.91 -0.43
N ARG A 54 -0.87 5.97 -0.29
CA ARG A 54 -1.09 5.14 0.90
C ARG A 54 -1.40 3.70 0.52
N ALA A 55 -1.05 2.77 1.41
CA ALA A 55 -1.60 1.42 1.37
C ALA A 55 -2.99 1.43 2.03
N ILE A 56 -3.98 0.89 1.33
CA ILE A 56 -5.38 0.83 1.76
C ILE A 56 -5.62 -0.52 2.43
N GLY A 57 -5.52 -1.60 1.66
CA GLY A 57 -5.58 -2.96 2.20
C GLY A 57 -4.23 -3.39 2.77
N GLU A 58 -4.26 -4.34 3.70
CA GLU A 58 -3.05 -4.95 4.28
C GLU A 58 -2.22 -5.63 3.19
N GLN A 59 -1.01 -5.13 2.98
CA GLN A 59 -0.09 -5.59 1.95
C GLN A 59 1.36 -5.51 2.44
N ILE A 60 2.20 -6.39 1.91
CA ILE A 60 3.63 -6.40 2.22
C ILE A 60 4.36 -5.59 1.17
N LEU A 61 4.99 -4.50 1.59
CA LEU A 61 5.81 -3.64 0.74
C LEU A 61 7.30 -3.87 1.03
N GLU A 62 8.13 -3.83 0.00
CA GLU A 62 9.59 -3.85 0.12
C GLU A 62 10.17 -2.52 -0.37
N ALA A 63 10.68 -1.72 0.54
CA ALA A 63 11.48 -0.53 0.22
C ALA A 63 12.93 -0.91 -0.02
N ARG A 64 13.46 -0.52 -1.17
CA ARG A 64 14.82 -0.77 -1.61
C ARG A 64 15.61 0.53 -1.64
N LEU A 65 16.74 0.52 -0.94
CA LEU A 65 17.68 1.64 -0.81
C LEU A 65 19.09 1.16 -1.12
N ASP A 66 19.94 2.08 -1.57
CA ASP A 66 21.34 1.77 -1.89
C ASP A 66 22.21 1.79 -0.62
N ALA A 67 21.79 2.51 0.42
CA ALA A 67 22.46 2.56 1.72
C ALA A 67 21.47 2.92 2.84
N PHE A 68 21.88 2.70 4.09
CA PHE A 68 21.12 3.19 5.25
C PHE A 68 21.26 4.70 5.41
N CYS A 69 20.16 5.38 5.74
CA CYS A 69 20.14 6.77 6.17
C CYS A 69 19.95 6.85 7.68
N ALA A 70 20.33 7.97 8.31
CA ALA A 70 20.16 8.14 9.76
C ALA A 70 18.71 7.94 10.23
N SER A 71 17.76 8.43 9.44
CA SER A 71 16.32 8.16 9.57
C SER A 71 15.79 7.77 8.20
N ILE A 72 15.04 6.68 8.13
CA ILE A 72 14.44 6.17 6.89
C ILE A 72 12.94 6.41 6.99
N ASP A 73 12.42 7.34 6.20
CA ASP A 73 10.98 7.55 6.06
C ASP A 73 10.40 6.49 5.12
N LEU A 74 9.68 5.53 5.68
CA LEU A 74 8.99 4.51 4.91
C LEU A 74 7.75 5.12 4.23
N PRO A 75 7.55 4.87 2.92
CA PRO A 75 6.43 5.43 2.18
C PRO A 75 5.15 4.59 2.37
N TYR A 76 4.03 5.11 1.86
CA TYR A 76 2.73 4.45 1.83
C TYR A 76 2.15 4.09 3.21
N PRO A 77 2.00 5.05 4.14
CA PRO A 77 1.34 4.80 5.42
C PRO A 77 -0.15 4.47 5.24
N PRO A 78 -0.81 3.84 6.23
CA PRO A 78 -0.29 3.46 7.55
C PRO A 78 0.62 2.22 7.49
N ILE A 79 1.68 2.23 8.32
CA ILE A 79 2.60 1.11 8.47
C ILE A 79 2.25 0.42 9.78
N ALA A 80 1.92 -0.86 9.70
CA ALA A 80 1.58 -1.68 10.86
C ALA A 80 2.86 -2.16 11.55
N THR A 81 3.68 -2.93 10.83
CA THR A 81 4.84 -3.62 11.40
C THR A 81 5.99 -3.74 10.41
N ILE A 82 7.21 -3.79 10.94
CA ILE A 82 8.40 -4.14 10.15
C ILE A 82 8.52 -5.65 10.12
N VAL A 83 8.49 -6.24 8.92
CA VAL A 83 8.65 -7.68 8.71
C VAL A 83 10.13 -8.06 8.74
N SER A 84 10.97 -7.31 8.03
CA SER A 84 12.42 -7.52 8.07
C SER A 84 13.19 -6.32 7.56
N VAL A 85 14.37 -6.11 8.12
CA VAL A 85 15.38 -5.17 7.61
C VAL A 85 16.58 -6.01 7.21
N LYS A 86 16.89 -6.04 5.92
CA LYS A 86 17.99 -6.81 5.36
C LYS A 86 18.95 -5.92 4.61
N TYR A 87 20.21 -6.33 4.57
CA TYR A 87 21.25 -5.64 3.81
C TYR A 87 22.27 -6.61 3.27
N ILE A 88 22.99 -6.20 2.23
CA ILE A 88 24.10 -6.97 1.66
C ILE A 88 25.39 -6.45 2.31
N ASP A 89 26.15 -7.33 2.95
CA ASP A 89 27.42 -6.99 3.58
C ASP A 89 28.57 -6.85 2.55
N ALA A 90 29.74 -6.44 3.01
CA ALA A 90 30.93 -6.26 2.15
C ALA A 90 31.37 -7.55 1.44
N ALA A 91 31.02 -8.74 1.97
CA ALA A 91 31.29 -10.03 1.34
C ALA A 91 30.22 -10.42 0.30
N GLY A 92 29.16 -9.62 0.14
CA GLY A 92 28.06 -9.89 -0.78
C GLY A 92 27.00 -10.83 -0.21
N ILE A 93 26.99 -11.06 1.11
CA ILE A 93 26.04 -11.95 1.77
C ILE A 93 24.89 -11.13 2.33
N GLU A 94 23.67 -11.64 2.18
CA GLU A 94 22.47 -11.02 2.79
C GLU A 94 22.47 -11.26 4.29
N GLN A 95 22.49 -10.17 5.06
CA GLN A 95 22.40 -10.14 6.50
C GLN A 95 21.07 -9.53 6.93
N THR A 96 20.60 -9.90 8.12
CA THR A 96 19.38 -9.36 8.72
C THR A 96 19.75 -8.47 9.90
N VAL A 97 19.22 -7.26 9.94
CA VAL A 97 19.33 -6.39 11.12
C VAL A 97 18.34 -6.89 12.17
N PRO A 98 18.81 -7.19 13.40
CA PRO A 98 17.94 -7.60 14.49
C PRO A 98 16.83 -6.57 14.78
N SER A 99 15.62 -7.04 15.09
CA SER A 99 14.47 -6.17 15.39
C SER A 99 14.63 -5.34 16.66
N ASN A 100 15.56 -5.72 17.54
CA ASN A 100 15.92 -4.99 18.75
C ASN A 100 17.02 -3.93 18.54
N ASP A 101 17.45 -3.68 17.30
CA ASP A 101 18.44 -2.65 16.97
C ASP A 101 17.79 -1.39 16.36
N TYR A 102 16.50 -1.43 16.02
CA TYR A 102 15.76 -0.31 15.43
C TYR A 102 14.37 -0.13 16.04
N VAL A 103 13.79 1.05 15.80
CA VAL A 103 12.43 1.40 16.21
C VAL A 103 11.69 2.08 15.06
N LEU A 104 10.41 1.76 14.93
CA LEU A 104 9.49 2.43 14.01
C LEU A 104 8.64 3.44 14.80
N ALA A 105 8.76 4.72 14.46
CA ALA A 105 7.95 5.81 15.02
C ALA A 105 7.09 6.45 13.92
N GLY A 106 5.82 6.07 13.86
CA GLY A 106 4.92 6.43 12.77
C GLY A 106 5.39 5.79 11.46
N ARG A 107 6.08 6.58 10.61
CA ARG A 107 6.70 6.09 9.37
C ARG A 107 8.23 6.15 9.37
N LYS A 108 8.84 6.63 10.45
CA LYS A 108 10.29 6.80 10.56
C LYS A 108 10.90 5.58 11.18
N LEU A 109 11.78 4.93 10.44
CA LEU A 109 12.62 3.85 10.91
C LEU A 109 13.99 4.42 11.29
N THR A 110 14.36 4.28 12.56
CA THR A 110 15.63 4.77 13.10
C THR A 110 16.29 3.70 13.95
N PRO A 111 17.64 3.67 14.07
CA PRO A 111 18.31 2.85 15.06
C PRO A 111 17.85 3.22 16.47
N LEU A 112 17.84 2.24 17.37
CA LEU A 112 17.63 2.53 18.79
C LEU A 112 18.78 3.36 19.37
N PRO A 113 18.54 4.14 20.44
CA PRO A 113 19.60 4.90 21.10
C PRO A 113 20.80 4.01 21.47
N GLY A 114 22.01 4.40 21.05
CA GLY A 114 23.23 3.63 21.27
C GLY A 114 23.50 2.53 20.23
N LYS A 115 22.62 2.35 19.25
CA LYS A 115 22.82 1.49 18.07
C LYS A 115 23.08 2.33 16.82
N ALA A 116 23.69 1.71 15.83
CA ALA A 116 23.94 2.31 14.52
C ALA A 116 23.57 1.31 13.42
N TRP A 117 23.21 1.84 12.25
CA TRP A 117 23.01 0.98 11.09
C TRP A 117 24.32 0.30 10.69
N PRO A 118 24.28 -0.98 10.28
CA PRO A 118 25.44 -1.64 9.72
C PRO A 118 25.82 -1.00 8.39
N SER A 119 27.09 -1.17 7.97
CA SER A 119 27.57 -0.65 6.69
C SER A 119 27.26 -1.64 5.57
N PRO A 120 26.35 -1.31 4.63
CA PRO A 120 26.07 -2.17 3.49
C PRO A 120 27.16 -2.03 2.43
N ARG A 121 27.23 -3.01 1.53
CA ARG A 121 28.05 -2.92 0.32
C ARG A 121 27.57 -1.78 -0.57
N ASN A 122 28.52 -1.07 -1.18
CA ASN A 122 28.21 0.00 -2.12
C ASN A 122 27.70 -0.58 -3.45
N GLN A 123 26.40 -0.85 -3.53
CA GLN A 123 25.71 -1.33 -4.72
C GLN A 123 24.24 -0.87 -4.71
N PRO A 124 23.59 -0.83 -5.88
CA PRO A 124 22.16 -0.53 -5.94
C PRO A 124 21.32 -1.56 -5.16
N GLU A 125 20.26 -1.08 -4.50
CA GLU A 125 19.33 -1.90 -3.72
C GLU A 125 20.01 -2.79 -2.65
N ALA A 126 21.13 -2.34 -2.07
CA ALA A 126 21.87 -3.07 -1.04
C ALA A 126 21.08 -3.23 0.27
N VAL A 127 20.11 -2.37 0.54
CA VAL A 127 19.24 -2.39 1.73
C VAL A 127 17.80 -2.67 1.30
N ARG A 128 17.17 -3.66 1.94
CA ARG A 128 15.80 -4.12 1.67
C ARG A 128 15.01 -4.12 2.96
N ILE A 129 13.95 -3.32 3.03
CA ILE A 129 13.09 -3.21 4.20
C ILE A 129 11.71 -3.70 3.80
N ARG A 130 11.29 -4.83 4.37
CA ARG A 130 9.92 -5.34 4.24
C ARG A 130 9.08 -4.88 5.42
N TYR A 131 7.89 -4.37 5.13
CA TYR A 131 6.96 -3.88 6.13
C TYR A 131 5.53 -4.13 5.69
N ASP A 132 4.67 -4.37 6.67
CA ASP A 132 3.23 -4.46 6.51
C ASP A 132 2.66 -3.05 6.49
N ALA A 133 1.96 -2.73 5.42
CA ALA A 133 1.30 -1.44 5.25
C ALA A 133 -0.16 -1.67 4.86
N GLY A 134 -1.05 -0.81 5.35
CA GLY A 134 -2.49 -0.95 5.14
C GLY A 134 -3.29 -0.66 6.40
N TYR A 135 -4.57 -0.33 6.21
CA TYR A 135 -5.46 -0.09 7.32
C TYR A 135 -6.00 -1.43 7.86
N GLU A 136 -5.86 -1.65 9.17
CA GLU A 136 -6.60 -2.71 9.87
C GLU A 136 -8.12 -2.50 9.72
N VAL A 137 -8.56 -1.25 9.87
CA VAL A 137 -9.95 -0.83 9.62
C VAL A 137 -9.96 0.25 8.57
N VAL A 138 -10.36 -0.12 7.34
CA VAL A 138 -10.39 0.82 6.22
C VAL A 138 -11.42 1.92 6.46
N PRO A 139 -11.04 3.21 6.33
CA PRO A 139 -11.96 4.33 6.43
C PRO A 139 -13.14 4.24 5.45
N ALA A 140 -14.34 4.55 5.93
CA ALA A 140 -15.56 4.51 5.13
C ALA A 140 -15.50 5.41 3.87
N ASN A 141 -14.73 6.50 3.92
CA ASN A 141 -14.49 7.39 2.78
C ASN A 141 -13.84 6.65 1.61
N ILE A 142 -12.86 5.79 1.89
CA ILE A 142 -12.15 5.03 0.88
C ILE A 142 -13.08 4.00 0.24
N LYS A 143 -13.80 3.22 1.07
CA LYS A 143 -14.79 2.26 0.56
C LYS A 143 -15.85 2.95 -0.29
N SER A 144 -16.31 4.13 0.12
CA SER A 144 -17.28 4.92 -0.62
C SER A 144 -16.73 5.41 -1.97
N ALA A 145 -15.48 5.86 -2.02
CA ALA A 145 -14.83 6.27 -3.26
C ALA A 145 -14.70 5.10 -4.25
N ILE A 146 -14.26 3.93 -3.78
CA ILE A 146 -14.17 2.70 -4.59
C ILE A 146 -15.55 2.35 -5.16
N LEU A 147 -16.59 2.32 -4.32
CA LEU A 147 -17.95 2.01 -4.77
C LEU A 147 -18.53 3.04 -5.74
N LEU A 148 -18.17 4.32 -5.61
CA LEU A 148 -18.56 5.35 -6.58
C LEU A 148 -17.94 5.09 -7.95
N MET A 149 -16.64 4.78 -7.99
CA MET A 149 -15.92 4.48 -9.22
C MET A 149 -16.42 3.17 -9.86
N THR A 150 -16.60 2.12 -9.06
CA THR A 150 -17.19 0.85 -9.51
C THR A 150 -18.59 1.07 -10.09
N GLY A 151 -19.42 1.87 -9.42
CA GLY A 151 -20.76 2.19 -9.90
C GLY A 151 -20.78 2.98 -11.21
N ASP A 152 -19.75 3.80 -11.44
CA ASP A 152 -19.59 4.52 -12.70
C ASP A 152 -19.17 3.58 -13.84
N GLN A 153 -18.15 2.74 -13.61
CA GLN A 153 -17.74 1.71 -14.57
C GLN A 153 -18.86 0.72 -14.89
N TYR A 154 -19.67 0.34 -13.91
CA TYR A 154 -20.79 -0.56 -14.13
C TYR A 154 -21.83 0.02 -15.10
N ARG A 155 -22.07 1.35 -15.03
CA ARG A 155 -22.97 2.06 -15.97
C ARG A 155 -22.31 2.28 -17.33
N HIS A 156 -21.00 2.48 -17.35
CA HIS A 156 -20.21 2.78 -18.54
C HIS A 156 -19.14 1.70 -18.75
N ARG A 157 -19.56 0.51 -19.20
CA ARG A 157 -18.70 -0.68 -19.24
C ARG A 157 -17.48 -0.57 -20.16
N ASP A 158 -17.50 0.35 -21.11
CA ASP A 158 -16.38 0.62 -22.01
C ASP A 158 -15.38 1.65 -21.43
N SER A 159 -15.62 2.16 -20.22
CA SER A 159 -14.80 3.19 -19.58
C SER A 159 -13.73 2.62 -18.64
N ALA A 160 -12.56 3.23 -18.68
CA ALA A 160 -11.51 3.01 -17.69
C ALA A 160 -11.93 3.58 -16.32
N PRO A 161 -11.39 3.06 -15.19
CA PRO A 161 -11.70 3.63 -13.89
C PRO A 161 -11.08 5.03 -13.80
N GLU A 162 -11.90 6.03 -13.48
CA GLU A 162 -11.46 7.41 -13.30
C GLU A 162 -11.82 7.94 -11.91
N LEU A 163 -10.95 8.80 -11.39
CA LEU A 163 -11.19 9.51 -10.13
C LEU A 163 -12.19 10.64 -10.38
N SER A 164 -13.47 10.35 -10.14
CA SER A 164 -14.50 11.40 -10.14
C SER A 164 -14.18 12.49 -9.10
N ILE A 165 -14.62 13.72 -9.34
CA ILE A 165 -14.46 14.85 -8.41
C ILE A 165 -15.01 14.50 -7.01
N ALA A 166 -16.11 13.75 -6.95
CA ALA A 166 -16.68 13.30 -5.68
C ALA A 166 -15.77 12.31 -4.95
N ALA A 167 -15.19 11.33 -5.66
CA ALA A 167 -14.23 10.39 -5.08
C ALA A 167 -12.95 11.12 -4.63
N GLU A 168 -12.46 12.07 -5.43
CA GLU A 168 -11.31 12.90 -5.09
C GLU A 168 -11.53 13.68 -3.78
N ARG A 169 -12.67 14.36 -3.64
CA ARG A 169 -13.02 15.12 -2.42
C ARG A 169 -13.12 14.25 -1.17
N LEU A 170 -13.57 13.00 -1.31
CA LEU A 170 -13.61 12.04 -0.19
C LEU A 170 -12.21 11.59 0.23
N LEU A 171 -11.28 11.51 -0.71
CA LEU A 171 -9.93 10.99 -0.53
C LEU A 171 -8.89 12.07 -0.20
N GLU A 172 -9.13 13.32 -0.58
CA GLU A 172 -8.24 14.47 -0.34
C GLU A 172 -7.69 14.56 1.10
N PRO A 173 -8.52 14.42 2.16
CA PRO A 173 -8.01 14.48 3.54
C PRO A 173 -7.05 13.34 3.89
N LEU A 174 -7.14 12.22 3.17
CA LEU A 174 -6.34 11.03 3.39
C LEU A 174 -5.12 11.00 2.46
N ARG A 175 -4.97 11.93 1.53
CA ARG A 175 -3.86 11.93 0.57
C ARG A 175 -2.54 12.22 1.27
N VAL A 176 -1.51 11.45 0.94
CA VAL A 176 -0.12 11.76 1.32
C VAL A 176 0.53 12.48 0.17
N TRP A 177 0.85 13.75 0.39
CA TRP A 177 1.66 14.53 -0.55
C TRP A 177 3.11 14.06 -0.40
N ALA A 178 3.62 13.45 -1.47
CA ALA A 178 5.03 13.07 -1.59
C ALA A 178 5.90 14.28 -1.91
#